data_AF-A0A382B2L6-F1
#
_entry.id   AF-A0A382B2L6-F1
#
_cell.length_a   1.000
_cell.length_b   1.000
_cell.length_c   1.000
_cell.angle_alpha   90.00
_cell.angle_beta   90.00
_cell.angle_gamma   90.00
#
_symmetry.space_group_name_H-M   'P 1'
#
loop_
_entity.id
_entity.type
_entity.pdbx_description
1 polymer ?
#
loop_
_entity_poly.entity_id
_entity_poly.type
_entity_poly.pdbx_seq_one_letter_code
_entity_poly.pdbx_strand_id
1 'polypeptide(L)'
;MKGSIYRISLMFIITLFSCSDNDENNCDDCGGSLNEGYLYKTVEADDIPNLAVIDITAGLGNCISFRMDIEEQIFSEATVVPDCCCSQYE
;
A
#
# COMPACT_ATOMS: atom_id res chain seq x y z
N MET A 1 -48.58 33.73 -11.08
CA MET A 1 -47.46 34.39 -10.36
C MET A 1 -46.85 33.38 -9.40
N LYS A 2 -45.51 33.23 -9.43
CA LYS A 2 -44.59 32.88 -8.32
C LYS A 2 -44.97 31.66 -7.43
N GLY A 3 -44.14 30.66 -7.22
CA GLY A 3 -42.70 30.60 -7.44
C GLY A 3 -42.19 29.19 -7.17
N SER A 4 -41.13 28.87 -7.90
CA SER A 4 -40.23 27.74 -7.72
C SER A 4 -39.63 27.71 -6.32
N ILE A 5 -39.60 26.55 -5.66
CA ILE A 5 -38.67 26.28 -4.55
C ILE A 5 -38.18 24.82 -4.63
N TYR A 6 -37.00 24.72 -5.25
CA TYR A 6 -35.86 23.81 -5.07
C TYR A 6 -35.94 22.58 -4.13
N ARG A 7 -35.56 21.44 -4.72
CA ARG A 7 -34.52 20.46 -4.34
C ARG A 7 -34.39 20.01 -2.88
N ILE A 8 -34.41 18.69 -2.67
CA ILE A 8 -33.30 17.98 -2.01
C ILE A 8 -33.11 16.65 -2.76
N SER A 9 -32.08 16.59 -3.60
CA SER A 9 -31.56 15.33 -4.14
C SER A 9 -30.67 14.74 -3.05
N LEU A 10 -31.09 13.59 -2.52
CA LEU A 10 -30.37 12.82 -1.51
C LEU A 10 -29.12 12.19 -2.16
N MET A 11 -28.03 12.96 -2.28
CA MET A 11 -26.72 12.37 -2.55
C MET A 11 -26.24 11.65 -1.30
N PHE A 12 -26.31 10.32 -1.32
CA PHE A 12 -25.52 9.46 -0.46
C PHE A 12 -24.04 9.68 -0.81
N ILE A 13 -23.38 10.57 -0.07
CA ILE A 13 -21.92 10.64 -0.01
C ILE A 13 -21.51 9.47 0.88
N ILE A 14 -21.13 8.35 0.26
CA ILE A 14 -20.38 7.30 0.93
C ILE A 14 -19.02 7.94 1.21
N THR A 15 -18.82 8.36 2.45
CA THR A 15 -17.51 8.81 2.95
C THR A 15 -16.57 7.62 2.85
N LEU A 16 -15.75 7.62 1.81
CA LEU A 16 -14.53 6.82 1.77
C LEU A 16 -13.76 7.17 3.05
N PHE A 17 -13.45 6.14 3.81
CA PHE A 17 -12.62 6.17 5.01
C PHE A 17 -11.43 7.10 4.79
N SER A 18 -11.54 8.31 5.32
CA SER A 18 -10.40 9.23 5.35
C SER A 18 -9.50 8.72 6.46
N CYS A 19 -8.36 8.15 6.06
CA CYS A 19 -7.28 7.82 6.96
C CYS A 19 -6.94 9.08 7.76
N SER A 20 -7.21 9.01 9.06
CA SER A 20 -6.77 10.00 10.03
C SER A 20 -5.66 9.31 10.81
N ASP A 21 -4.40 9.48 10.42
CA ASP A 21 -3.33 9.36 11.40
C ASP A 21 -2.06 10.14 11.00
N ASN A 22 -1.77 11.12 11.85
CA ASN A 22 -0.51 11.82 12.13
C ASN A 22 0.72 11.50 11.23
N ASP A 23 1.07 12.47 10.39
CA ASP A 23 2.41 13.05 10.04
C ASP A 23 3.75 12.28 10.12
N GLU A 24 3.82 10.95 10.26
CA GLU A 24 5.08 10.18 10.08
C GLU A 24 4.98 8.99 9.11
N ASN A 25 3.78 8.68 8.61
CA ASN A 25 3.53 7.58 7.66
C ASN A 25 2.71 8.11 6.49
N ASN A 26 3.37 8.76 5.54
CA ASN A 26 2.70 9.29 4.36
C ASN A 26 2.40 8.14 3.37
N CYS A 27 1.31 7.42 3.64
CA CYS A 27 0.86 6.24 2.87
C CYS A 27 0.36 6.59 1.46
N ASP A 28 0.36 7.88 1.12
CA ASP A 28 0.07 8.36 -0.22
C ASP A 28 1.17 7.96 -1.22
N ASP A 29 2.38 7.60 -0.73
CA ASP A 29 3.50 7.14 -1.55
C ASP A 29 4.12 5.83 -1.00
N CYS A 30 3.48 4.71 -1.35
CA CYS A 30 3.99 3.36 -1.05
C CYS A 30 5.07 2.88 -2.04
N GLY A 31 5.70 3.78 -2.81
CA GLY A 31 6.86 3.44 -3.63
C GLY A 31 6.55 2.59 -4.89
N GLY A 32 5.29 2.48 -5.30
CA GLY A 32 4.90 1.86 -6.58
C GLY A 32 3.40 1.70 -6.71
N SER A 33 2.85 1.86 -7.92
CA SER A 33 1.44 1.50 -8.10
C SER A 33 1.31 -0.03 -8.18
N LEU A 34 0.28 -0.64 -7.57
CA LEU A 34 -0.04 -2.06 -7.82
C LEU A 34 -0.18 -2.38 -9.32
N ASN A 35 -0.57 -1.37 -10.10
CA ASN A 35 -0.71 -1.47 -11.54
C ASN A 35 0.64 -1.62 -12.28
N GLU A 36 1.75 -1.32 -11.59
CA GLU A 36 3.10 -1.48 -12.08
C GLU A 36 3.72 -2.80 -11.61
N GLY A 37 2.94 -3.75 -11.08
CA GLY A 37 3.41 -5.09 -10.74
C GLY A 37 4.28 -5.17 -9.49
N TYR A 38 4.25 -4.14 -8.64
CA TYR A 38 4.76 -4.20 -7.28
C TYR A 38 3.67 -4.77 -6.35
N LEU A 39 4.11 -5.65 -5.46
CA LEU A 39 3.31 -6.26 -4.41
C LEU A 39 3.81 -5.79 -3.05
N TYR A 40 2.93 -5.88 -2.05
CA TYR A 40 3.23 -5.47 -0.68
C TYR A 40 3.17 -6.68 0.23
N LYS A 41 4.16 -6.84 1.10
CA LYS A 41 4.09 -7.82 2.20
C LYS A 41 4.87 -7.36 3.41
N THR A 42 4.44 -7.83 4.56
CA THR A 42 5.21 -7.78 5.80
C THR A 42 6.31 -8.82 5.73
N VAL A 43 7.54 -8.45 6.10
CA VAL A 43 8.71 -9.34 6.07
C VAL A 43 8.57 -10.43 7.13
N GLU A 44 8.63 -11.67 6.67
CA GLU A 44 8.63 -12.89 7.47
C GLU A 44 10.04 -13.50 7.53
N ALA A 45 10.24 -14.47 8.43
CA ALA A 45 11.54 -15.12 8.61
C ALA A 45 12.07 -15.79 7.34
N ASP A 46 11.18 -16.32 6.51
CA ASP A 46 11.52 -17.00 5.26
C ASP A 46 11.92 -16.01 4.14
N ASP A 47 11.58 -14.72 4.27
CA ASP A 47 11.91 -13.70 3.28
C ASP A 47 13.34 -13.17 3.45
N ILE A 48 13.84 -13.12 4.68
CA ILE A 48 15.17 -12.60 5.03
C ILE A 48 16.29 -13.16 4.15
N PRO A 49 16.42 -14.49 3.93
CA PRO A 49 17.47 -15.01 3.06
C PRO A 49 17.33 -14.52 1.61
N ASN A 50 16.10 -14.38 1.10
CA ASN A 50 15.85 -13.94 -0.27
C ASN A 50 16.10 -12.44 -0.45
N LEU A 51 15.78 -11.63 0.55
CA LEU A 51 16.09 -10.18 0.55
C LEU A 51 17.59 -9.92 0.60
N ALA A 52 18.34 -10.77 1.33
CA ALA A 52 19.80 -10.67 1.36
C ALA A 52 20.46 -10.96 0.00
N VAL A 53 19.84 -11.79 -0.86
CA VAL A 53 20.34 -12.07 -2.21
C VAL A 53 20.32 -10.83 -3.10
N ILE A 54 19.37 -9.91 -2.87
CA ILE A 54 19.22 -8.66 -3.61
C ILE A 54 19.74 -7.44 -2.82
N ASP A 55 20.58 -7.66 -1.81
CA ASP A 55 21.19 -6.62 -0.95
C ASP A 55 20.17 -5.70 -0.24
N ILE A 56 18.95 -6.18 0.01
CA ILE A 56 17.94 -5.44 0.75
C ILE A 56 18.00 -5.80 2.23
N THR A 57 18.20 -4.77 3.06
CA THR A 57 18.18 -4.92 4.52
C THR A 57 16.81 -4.50 5.04
N ALA A 58 15.98 -5.49 5.42
CA ALA A 58 14.71 -5.27 6.09
C ALA A 58 14.59 -6.18 7.33
N GLY A 59 13.97 -5.67 8.39
CA GLY A 59 13.72 -6.43 9.61
C GLY A 59 12.41 -7.20 9.53
N LEU A 60 12.25 -8.21 10.39
CA LEU A 60 10.96 -8.88 10.60
C LEU A 60 9.91 -7.86 11.00
N GLY A 61 8.73 -7.93 10.38
CA GLY A 61 7.64 -7.00 10.65
C GLY A 61 7.69 -5.70 9.87
N ASN A 62 8.78 -5.40 9.15
CA ASN A 62 8.81 -4.26 8.23
C ASN A 62 7.89 -4.52 7.04
N CYS A 63 7.25 -3.48 6.52
CA CYS A 63 6.58 -3.55 5.23
C CYS A 63 7.57 -3.36 4.07
N ILE A 64 7.45 -4.19 3.03
CA ILE A 64 8.21 -4.05 1.79
C ILE A 64 7.27 -3.96 0.58
N SER A 65 7.65 -3.10 -0.36
CA SER A 65 7.19 -3.16 -1.75
C SER A 65 8.19 -4.02 -2.52
N PHE A 66 7.72 -5.04 -3.23
CA PHE A 66 8.59 -6.00 -3.90
C PHE A 66 8.04 -6.44 -5.26
N ARG A 67 8.94 -6.97 -6.07
CA ARG A 67 8.62 -7.66 -7.31
C ARG A 67 9.27 -9.04 -7.31
N MET A 68 8.57 -10.01 -7.87
CA MET A 68 9.05 -11.39 -7.99
C MET A 68 9.52 -11.65 -9.42
N ASP A 69 10.63 -12.38 -9.55
CA ASP A 69 10.94 -13.08 -10.79
C ASP A 69 10.00 -14.30 -10.91
N ILE A 70 9.28 -14.42 -12.02
CA ILE A 70 8.27 -15.47 -12.21
C ILE A 70 8.93 -16.84 -12.47
N GLU A 71 10.12 -16.87 -13.06
CA GLU A 71 10.82 -18.11 -13.40
C GLU A 71 11.52 -18.69 -12.18
N GLU A 72 12.18 -17.84 -11.39
CA GLU A 72 12.96 -18.28 -10.22
C GLU A 72 12.17 -18.22 -8.91
N GLN A 73 11.00 -17.57 -8.89
CA GLN A 73 10.16 -17.37 -7.70
C GLN A 73 10.91 -16.71 -6.52
N ILE A 74 11.86 -15.83 -6.84
CA ILE A 74 12.63 -15.03 -5.88
C ILE A 74 12.32 -13.54 -6.04
N PHE A 75 12.68 -12.73 -5.05
CA PHE A 75 12.62 -11.28 -5.19
C PHE A 75 13.60 -10.82 -6.27
N SER A 76 13.10 -10.06 -7.24
CA SER A 76 13.93 -9.36 -8.24
C SER A 76 14.26 -7.95 -7.80
N GLU A 77 13.31 -7.29 -7.13
CA GLU A 77 13.45 -5.95 -6.56
C GLU A 77 12.66 -5.88 -5.25
N ALA A 78 13.17 -5.13 -4.27
CA ALA A 78 12.41 -4.79 -3.08
C ALA A 78 12.85 -3.45 -2.49
N THR A 79 11.97 -2.81 -1.75
CA THR A 79 12.24 -1.58 -0.99
C THR A 79 11.39 -1.56 0.26
N VAL A 80 11.97 -1.11 1.37
CA VAL A 80 11.25 -0.91 2.64
C VAL A 80 10.36 0.32 2.52
N VAL A 81 9.08 0.16 2.83
CA VAL A 81 8.05 1.20 2.75
C VAL A 81 7.36 1.35 4.11
N PRO A 82 6.59 2.43 4.34
CA PRO A 82 5.85 2.60 5.59
C PRO A 82 4.91 1.42 5.87
N ASP A 83 4.76 1.05 7.14
CA ASP A 83 3.97 -0.12 7.56
C ASP A 83 2.51 -0.05 7.11
N CYS A 84 1.99 1.18 7.01
CA CYS A 84 0.63 1.40 6.54
C CYS A 84 0.37 0.86 5.11
N CYS A 85 1.40 0.72 4.28
CA CYS A 85 1.30 0.18 2.93
C CYS A 85 0.92 -1.31 2.91
N CYS A 86 1.30 -2.07 3.95
CA CYS A 86 0.96 -3.49 4.06
C CYS A 86 -0.41 -3.70 4.71
N SER A 87 -0.81 -2.83 5.65
CA SER A 87 -2.13 -2.90 6.29
C SER A 87 -3.31 -2.53 5.38
N GLN A 88 -3.05 -1.92 4.21
CA GLN A 88 -4.09 -1.67 3.20
C GLN A 88 -4.57 -2.95 2.49
N TYR A 89 -3.84 -4.06 2.65
CA TYR A 89 -4.08 -5.33 1.96
C TYR A 89 -4.27 -6.52 2.91
N GLU A 90 -4.37 -6.28 4.22
CA GLU A 90 -4.75 -7.28 5.24
C GLU A 90 -6.28 -7.50 5.33
#